data_AF-A0A2I0TZJ7-F1
#
_entry.id   AF-A0A2I0TZJ7-F1
#
_cell.length_a   1.000
_cell.length_b   1.000
_cell.length_c   1.000
_cell.angle_alpha   90.00
_cell.angle_beta   90.00
_cell.angle_gamma   90.00
#
_symmetry.space_group_name_H-M   'P 1'
#
loop_
_entity.id
_entity.type
_entity.pdbx_description
1 polymer ?
#
loop_
_entity_poly.entity_id
_entity_poly.type
_entity_poly.pdbx_seq_one_letter_code
_entity_poly.pdbx_strand_id
1 'polypeptide(L)'
;MAAHTPLPPNLRRGLVAFSGSLFINNKTRDSGAAHSYHPAHEVLASLPLQMMLYFNVYYFPVWFLAEGMMLQLKYQLLPQHYQFLLVTAFLILSLVEGSRLYLGYVGNLQEKVPELAGFLLLSFLIQLPLLLFLLTDSHLIRLPLEMAVHSLLLAFLLAEMAAAFLALKTMTKQLVAQFYLRQLKEGGRGWPGQGGRGSQAAKEG
;
A
#
# COMPACT_ATOMS: atom_id res chain seq x y z
N MET A 1 -27.88 -46.51 -10.13
CA MET A 1 -28.88 -45.50 -9.71
C MET A 1 -28.56 -45.09 -8.28
N ALA A 2 -27.95 -43.92 -8.07
CA ALA A 2 -27.56 -43.43 -6.76
C ALA A 2 -28.70 -42.61 -6.14
N ALA A 3 -29.18 -43.06 -4.97
CA ALA A 3 -30.21 -42.35 -4.20
C ALA A 3 -29.54 -41.23 -3.38
N HIS A 4 -29.83 -39.98 -3.75
CA HIS A 4 -29.46 -38.81 -2.93
C HIS A 4 -30.40 -38.73 -1.73
N THR A 5 -29.93 -39.15 -0.56
CA THR A 5 -30.62 -38.87 0.71
C THR A 5 -30.45 -37.39 1.06
N PRO A 6 -31.52 -36.58 1.11
CA PRO A 6 -31.40 -35.18 1.51
C PRO A 6 -31.08 -35.09 3.01
N LEU A 7 -30.07 -34.29 3.35
CA LEU A 7 -29.65 -34.03 4.72
C LEU A 7 -30.80 -33.42 5.55
N PRO A 8 -30.94 -33.78 6.83
CA PRO A 8 -32.03 -33.33 7.68
C PRO A 8 -32.04 -31.79 7.83
N PRO A 9 -33.22 -31.16 7.87
CA PRO A 9 -33.39 -29.71 7.72
C PRO A 9 -32.69 -28.89 8.80
N ASN A 10 -32.55 -29.44 10.00
CA ASN A 10 -31.88 -28.85 11.17
C ASN A 10 -30.36 -28.75 10.95
N LEU A 11 -29.74 -29.75 10.33
CA LEU A 11 -28.32 -29.75 9.98
C LEU A 11 -28.05 -28.79 8.81
N ARG A 12 -28.94 -28.75 7.82
CA ARG A 12 -28.84 -27.78 6.71
C ARG A 12 -28.88 -26.34 7.22
N ARG A 13 -29.75 -26.03 8.17
CA ARG A 13 -29.89 -24.68 8.74
C ARG A 13 -28.66 -24.29 9.57
N GLY A 14 -28.12 -25.23 10.36
CA GLY A 14 -26.88 -25.04 11.12
C GLY A 14 -25.66 -24.83 10.21
N LEU A 15 -25.52 -25.63 9.15
CA LEU A 15 -24.40 -25.51 8.21
C LEU A 15 -24.49 -24.22 7.37
N VAL A 16 -25.69 -23.78 7.02
CA VAL A 16 -25.92 -22.49 6.33
C VAL A 16 -25.66 -21.31 7.27
N ALA A 17 -26.03 -21.40 8.55
CA ALA A 17 -25.70 -20.36 9.54
C ALA A 17 -24.19 -20.29 9.80
N PHE A 18 -23.52 -21.44 9.90
CA PHE A 18 -22.07 -21.52 10.10
C PHE A 18 -21.28 -21.08 8.84
N SER A 19 -21.76 -21.45 7.64
CA SER A 19 -21.21 -20.99 6.36
C SER A 19 -21.42 -19.48 6.17
N GLY A 20 -22.59 -18.95 6.53
CA GLY A 20 -22.88 -17.52 6.52
C GLY A 20 -22.00 -16.73 7.50
N SER A 21 -21.68 -17.30 8.66
CA SER A 21 -20.76 -16.70 9.65
C SER A 21 -19.32 -16.61 9.17
N LEU A 22 -18.89 -17.49 8.26
CA LEU A 22 -17.53 -17.50 7.73
C LEU A 22 -17.38 -16.69 6.43
N PHE A 23 -18.48 -16.39 5.73
CA PHE A 23 -18.46 -15.70 4.43
C PHE A 23 -19.27 -14.41 4.33
N ILE A 24 -19.92 -13.92 5.39
CA ILE A 24 -20.69 -12.67 5.34
C ILE A 24 -20.13 -11.66 6.34
N ASN A 25 -19.12 -10.93 5.88
CA ASN A 25 -19.10 -9.51 6.12
C ASN A 25 -19.90 -8.83 4.99
N ASN A 26 -20.76 -7.90 5.41
CA ASN A 26 -21.43 -6.85 4.64
C ASN A 26 -22.83 -7.15 4.02
N LYS A 27 -23.77 -6.24 4.39
CA LYS A 27 -25.12 -5.96 3.84
C LYS A 27 -26.26 -6.80 4.47
N THR A 28 -27.25 -6.27 5.20
CA THR A 28 -27.74 -4.90 5.52
C THR A 28 -28.81 -4.97 6.62
N ARG A 29 -28.98 -3.84 7.32
CA ARG A 29 -30.25 -3.21 7.78
C ARG A 29 -30.83 -3.47 9.18
N ASP A 30 -31.18 -2.32 9.77
CA ASP A 30 -32.19 -2.00 10.77
C ASP A 30 -31.88 -2.24 12.25
N SER A 31 -31.30 -1.20 12.87
CA SER A 31 -31.75 -0.70 14.17
C SER A 31 -31.35 0.76 14.34
N GLY A 32 -32.36 1.63 14.39
CA GLY A 32 -32.21 3.01 14.83
C GLY A 32 -31.90 3.05 16.31
N ALA A 33 -30.64 3.27 16.64
CA ALA A 33 -30.21 3.82 17.91
C ALA A 33 -28.95 4.63 17.62
N ALA A 34 -28.94 5.88 18.06
CA ALA A 34 -27.81 6.77 17.98
C ALA A 34 -26.64 6.21 18.79
N HIS A 35 -25.86 5.32 18.16
CA HIS A 35 -24.49 5.07 18.54
C HIS A 35 -23.65 5.98 17.66
N SER A 36 -22.96 6.90 18.31
CA SER A 36 -21.81 7.61 17.79
C SER A 36 -20.91 6.59 17.11
N TYR A 37 -21.06 6.46 15.79
CA TYR A 37 -20.02 5.94 14.92
C TYR A 37 -18.86 6.90 15.06
N HIS A 38 -18.04 6.67 16.08
CA HIS A 38 -16.62 6.90 15.91
C HIS A 38 -16.27 6.00 14.72
N PRO A 39 -15.94 6.54 13.54
CA PRO A 39 -15.40 5.69 12.50
C PRO A 39 -14.12 5.16 13.14
N ALA A 40 -14.11 3.88 13.51
CA ALA A 40 -12.87 3.17 13.62
C ALA A 40 -12.22 3.43 12.27
N HIS A 41 -11.12 4.19 12.28
CA HIS A 41 -10.18 4.21 11.19
C HIS A 41 -9.74 2.76 11.04
N GLU A 42 -10.49 1.96 10.28
CA GLU A 42 -9.99 0.69 9.76
C GLU A 42 -8.81 1.09 8.90
N VAL A 43 -7.63 1.03 9.52
CA VAL A 43 -6.34 1.28 8.90
C VAL A 43 -6.28 0.38 7.68
N LEU A 44 -6.44 0.99 6.52
CA LEU A 44 -6.42 0.41 5.19
C LEU A 44 -4.98 0.29 4.67
N ALA A 45 -4.00 0.31 5.58
CA ALA A 45 -2.63 0.03 5.26
C ALA A 45 -2.53 -1.38 4.67
N SER A 46 -1.84 -1.50 3.55
CA SER A 46 -1.64 -2.79 2.91
C SER A 46 -0.64 -3.62 3.73
N LEU A 47 -1.15 -4.62 4.46
CA LEU A 47 -0.36 -5.59 5.21
C LEU A 47 0.79 -6.22 4.40
N PRO A 48 0.59 -6.69 3.14
CA PRO A 48 1.68 -7.32 2.40
C PRO A 48 2.83 -6.35 2.08
N LEU A 49 2.53 -5.09 1.74
CA LEU A 49 3.56 -4.09 1.51
C LEU A 49 4.34 -3.81 2.80
N GLN A 50 3.65 -3.70 3.93
CA GLN A 50 4.28 -3.46 5.23
C GLN A 50 5.25 -4.59 5.62
N MET A 51 4.86 -5.84 5.34
CA MET A 51 5.70 -7.00 5.60
C MET A 51 6.97 -6.99 4.74
N MET A 52 6.84 -6.64 3.44
CA MET A 52 8.00 -6.56 2.55
C MET A 52 8.96 -5.44 2.97
N LEU A 53 8.43 -4.25 3.27
CA LEU A 53 9.23 -3.13 3.78
C LEU A 53 9.97 -3.50 5.08
N TYR A 54 9.30 -4.22 5.98
CA TYR A 54 9.92 -4.69 7.22
C TYR A 54 11.14 -5.56 6.94
N PHE A 55 11.02 -6.57 6.08
CA PHE A 55 12.17 -7.41 5.70
C PHE A 55 13.27 -6.59 5.01
N ASN A 56 12.89 -5.64 4.17
CA ASN A 56 13.84 -4.82 3.44
C ASN A 56 14.63 -3.88 4.35
N VAL A 57 14.03 -3.38 5.44
CA VAL A 57 14.75 -2.61 6.48
C VAL A 57 15.90 -3.40 7.12
N TYR A 58 15.72 -4.70 7.38
CA TYR A 58 16.80 -5.55 7.91
C TYR A 58 17.79 -5.98 6.83
N TYR A 59 17.31 -6.12 5.60
CA TYR A 59 18.16 -6.44 4.46
C TYR A 59 19.10 -5.28 4.10
N PHE A 60 18.63 -4.04 4.17
CA PHE A 60 19.38 -2.84 3.80
C PHE A 60 20.78 -2.72 4.44
N PRO A 61 20.97 -2.84 5.77
CA PRO A 61 22.30 -2.76 6.36
C PRO A 61 23.21 -3.92 5.90
N VAL A 62 22.65 -5.11 5.65
CA VAL A 62 23.41 -6.25 5.11
C VAL A 62 23.85 -5.96 3.68
N TRP A 63 22.96 -5.45 2.84
CA TRP A 63 23.27 -5.01 1.48
C TRP A 63 24.35 -3.92 1.48
N PHE A 64 24.22 -2.89 2.32
CA PHE A 64 25.17 -1.78 2.42
C PHE A 64 26.58 -2.26 2.77
N LEU A 65 26.69 -3.15 3.76
CA LEU A 65 27.99 -3.73 4.16
C LEU A 65 28.56 -4.64 3.07
N ALA A 66 27.74 -5.50 2.48
CA ALA A 66 28.18 -6.40 1.41
C ALA A 66 28.70 -5.60 0.22
N GLU A 67 27.92 -4.63 -0.28
CA GLU A 67 28.29 -3.78 -1.41
C GLU A 67 29.54 -2.96 -1.11
N GLY A 68 29.63 -2.37 0.09
CA GLY A 68 30.81 -1.63 0.52
C GLY A 68 32.09 -2.50 0.55
N MET A 69 31.99 -3.73 1.06
CA MET A 69 33.12 -4.67 1.05
C MET A 69 33.52 -5.08 -0.37
N MET A 70 32.56 -5.40 -1.23
CA MET A 70 32.83 -5.79 -2.61
C MET A 70 33.43 -4.64 -3.41
N LEU A 71 32.91 -3.42 -3.25
CA LEU A 71 33.44 -2.21 -3.86
C LEU A 71 34.90 -2.00 -3.45
N GLN A 72 35.22 -2.15 -2.16
CA GLN A 72 36.60 -2.03 -1.66
C GLN A 72 37.55 -3.08 -2.26
N LEU A 73 37.09 -4.33 -2.39
CA LEU A 73 37.88 -5.41 -3.00
C LEU A 73 38.24 -5.13 -4.46
N LYS A 74 37.30 -4.59 -5.22
CA LYS A 74 37.49 -4.34 -6.66
C LYS A 74 38.01 -2.94 -6.97
N TYR A 75 38.00 -1.99 -6.03
CA TYR A 75 38.29 -0.57 -6.27
C TYR A 75 39.58 -0.33 -7.07
N GLN A 76 40.69 -0.97 -6.67
CA GLN A 76 42.01 -0.81 -7.30
C GLN A 76 42.12 -1.51 -8.67
N LEU A 77 41.21 -2.44 -8.97
CA LEU A 77 41.19 -3.22 -10.21
C LEU A 77 40.38 -2.54 -11.32
N LEU A 78 39.52 -1.56 -10.97
CA LEU A 78 38.66 -0.90 -11.93
C LEU A 78 39.32 0.35 -12.55
N PRO A 79 39.00 0.68 -13.81
CA PRO A 79 39.34 1.97 -14.40
C PRO A 79 38.76 3.13 -13.59
N GLN A 80 39.46 4.27 -13.59
CA GLN A 80 39.11 5.44 -12.78
C GLN A 80 37.67 5.95 -13.00
N HIS A 81 37.16 5.94 -14.24
CA HIS A 81 35.78 6.35 -14.52
C HIS A 81 34.75 5.43 -13.84
N TYR A 82 35.00 4.13 -13.81
CA TYR A 82 34.13 3.18 -13.12
C TYR A 82 34.23 3.27 -11.60
N GLN A 83 35.40 3.62 -11.05
CA GLN A 83 35.53 3.88 -9.61
C GLN A 83 34.58 5.01 -9.17
N PHE A 84 34.62 6.15 -9.87
CA PHE A 84 33.71 7.27 -9.58
C PHE A 84 32.25 6.87 -9.79
N LEU A 85 31.95 6.15 -10.87
CA LEU A 85 30.60 5.72 -11.17
C LEU A 85 30.04 4.82 -10.07
N LEU A 86 30.77 3.78 -9.66
CA LEU A 86 30.30 2.82 -8.65
C LEU A 86 30.20 3.44 -7.26
N VAL A 87 31.14 4.29 -6.85
CA VAL A 87 31.05 5.03 -5.59
C VAL A 87 29.81 5.93 -5.60
N THR A 88 29.57 6.62 -6.71
CA THR A 88 28.38 7.49 -6.85
C THR A 88 27.10 6.65 -6.82
N ALA A 89 27.05 5.53 -7.53
CA ALA A 89 25.92 4.61 -7.54
C ALA A 89 25.63 4.05 -6.13
N PHE A 90 26.67 3.64 -5.39
CA PHE A 90 26.56 3.17 -4.01
C PHE A 90 25.94 4.22 -3.09
N LEU A 91 26.42 5.48 -3.18
CA LEU A 91 25.89 6.59 -2.38
C LEU A 91 24.44 6.91 -2.75
N ILE A 92 24.14 7.01 -4.04
CA ILE A 92 22.77 7.28 -4.53
C ILE A 92 21.84 6.17 -4.08
N LEU A 93 22.17 4.89 -4.31
CA LEU A 93 21.35 3.76 -3.90
C LEU A 93 21.13 3.76 -2.38
N SER A 94 22.16 4.01 -1.59
CA SER A 94 22.02 4.03 -0.12
C SER A 94 21.07 5.13 0.37
N LEU A 95 21.21 6.35 -0.16
CA LEU A 95 20.36 7.48 0.21
C LEU A 95 18.92 7.30 -0.27
N VAL A 96 18.76 6.84 -1.52
CA VAL A 96 17.45 6.62 -2.13
C VAL A 96 16.75 5.46 -1.44
N GLU A 97 17.43 4.35 -1.16
CA GLU A 97 16.86 3.21 -0.44
C GLU A 97 16.34 3.62 0.94
N GLY A 98 17.13 4.36 1.72
CA GLY A 98 16.70 4.86 3.02
C GLY A 98 15.47 5.76 2.92
N SER A 99 15.46 6.68 1.95
CA SER A 99 14.32 7.57 1.69
C SER A 99 13.09 6.79 1.21
N ARG A 100 13.29 5.79 0.35
CA ARG A 100 12.25 4.91 -0.20
C ARG A 100 11.61 4.13 0.93
N LEU A 101 12.37 3.43 1.75
CA LEU A 101 11.85 2.66 2.90
C LEU A 101 11.06 3.54 3.87
N TYR A 102 11.55 4.75 4.16
CA TYR A 102 10.84 5.71 5.00
C TYR A 102 9.48 6.12 4.40
N LEU A 103 9.46 6.54 3.13
CA LEU A 103 8.23 6.95 2.45
C LEU A 103 7.24 5.81 2.30
N GLY A 104 7.71 4.60 2.02
CA GLY A 104 6.86 3.40 1.93
C GLY A 104 6.20 3.08 3.27
N TYR A 105 6.98 3.12 4.35
CA TYR A 105 6.50 2.84 5.71
C TYR A 105 5.46 3.87 6.17
N VAL A 106 5.81 5.16 6.06
CA VAL A 106 4.93 6.27 6.45
C VAL A 106 3.71 6.35 5.54
N GLY A 107 3.89 6.29 4.21
CA GLY A 107 2.82 6.40 3.24
C GLY A 107 1.79 5.27 3.35
N ASN A 108 2.23 4.04 3.60
CA ASN A 108 1.32 2.91 3.78
C ASN A 108 0.58 2.97 5.12
N LEU A 109 1.26 3.24 6.24
CA LEU A 109 0.63 3.28 7.58
C LEU A 109 -0.29 4.49 7.79
N GLN A 110 0.09 5.65 7.25
CA GLN A 110 -0.68 6.88 7.40
C GLN A 110 -1.66 7.09 6.23
N GLU A 111 -1.76 6.12 5.32
CA GLU A 111 -2.59 6.18 4.10
C GLU A 111 -2.39 7.44 3.27
N LYS A 112 -1.15 7.96 3.27
CA LYS A 112 -0.84 9.19 2.57
C LYS A 112 -0.42 8.90 1.14
N VAL A 113 -1.35 9.19 0.23
CA VAL A 113 -1.18 9.09 -1.21
C VAL A 113 0.10 9.78 -1.73
N PRO A 114 0.47 11.02 -1.32
CA PRO A 114 1.66 11.66 -1.86
C PRO A 114 2.97 10.94 -1.46
N GLU A 115 3.09 10.47 -0.23
CA GLU A 115 4.25 9.73 0.26
C GLU A 115 4.40 8.38 -0.45
N LEU A 116 3.30 7.66 -0.66
CA LEU A 116 3.30 6.38 -1.39
C LEU A 116 3.58 6.59 -2.90
N ALA A 117 3.14 7.71 -3.47
CA ALA A 117 3.53 8.10 -4.82
C ALA A 117 5.04 8.41 -4.91
N GLY A 118 5.60 9.10 -3.90
CA GLY A 118 7.03 9.32 -3.77
C GLY A 118 7.83 8.02 -3.67
N PHE A 119 7.35 7.05 -2.89
CA PHE A 119 7.90 5.69 -2.84
C PHE A 119 7.99 5.05 -4.23
N LEU A 120 6.89 5.06 -4.99
CA LEU A 120 6.85 4.50 -6.35
C LEU A 120 7.76 5.27 -7.31
N LEU A 121 7.81 6.60 -7.19
CA LEU A 121 8.63 7.47 -8.03
C LEU A 121 10.12 7.17 -7.83
N LEU A 122 10.59 7.10 -6.58
CA LEU A 122 11.98 6.75 -6.26
C LEU A 122 12.31 5.34 -6.76
N SER A 123 11.38 4.40 -6.54
CA SER A 123 11.54 3.00 -6.98
C SER A 123 11.71 2.89 -8.49
N PHE A 124 10.82 3.52 -9.26
CA PHE A 124 10.77 3.37 -10.70
C PHE A 124 11.80 4.24 -11.44
N LEU A 125 11.95 5.51 -11.04
CA LEU A 125 12.79 6.46 -11.78
C LEU A 125 14.27 6.40 -11.42
N ILE A 126 14.60 6.06 -10.17
CA ILE A 126 15.99 6.11 -9.70
C ILE A 126 16.49 4.70 -9.41
N GLN A 127 15.80 3.96 -8.55
CA GLN A 127 16.28 2.69 -8.04
C GLN A 127 16.35 1.61 -9.13
N LEU A 128 15.27 1.43 -9.89
CA LEU A 128 15.15 0.40 -10.92
C LEU A 128 16.18 0.56 -12.05
N PRO A 129 16.35 1.72 -12.71
CA PRO A 129 17.36 1.86 -13.76
C PRO A 129 18.78 1.72 -13.21
N LEU A 130 19.05 2.20 -11.99
CA LEU A 130 20.38 2.11 -11.40
C LEU A 130 20.75 0.66 -11.01
N LEU A 131 19.79 -0.11 -10.47
CA LEU A 131 19.97 -1.53 -10.19
C LEU A 131 20.14 -2.35 -11.47
N LEU A 132 19.33 -2.07 -12.51
CA LEU A 132 19.46 -2.74 -13.79
C LEU A 132 20.81 -2.43 -14.45
N PHE A 133 21.29 -1.19 -14.35
CA PHE A 133 22.61 -0.80 -14.83
C PHE A 133 23.70 -1.64 -14.14
N LEU A 134 23.70 -1.74 -12.81
CA LEU A 134 24.69 -2.53 -12.05
C LEU A 134 24.63 -4.04 -12.38
N LEU A 135 23.43 -4.58 -12.62
CA LEU A 135 23.25 -6.00 -12.94
C LEU A 135 23.63 -6.35 -14.39
N THR A 136 23.40 -5.43 -15.34
CA THR A 136 23.49 -5.70 -16.78
C THR A 136 24.86 -5.34 -17.38
N ASP A 137 25.58 -4.38 -16.80
CA ASP A 137 26.87 -3.96 -17.35
C ASP A 137 27.88 -5.12 -17.31
N SER A 138 28.30 -5.54 -18.51
CA SER A 138 29.21 -6.66 -18.72
C SER A 138 30.68 -6.28 -18.56
N HIS A 139 31.00 -4.97 -18.52
CA HIS A 139 32.36 -4.46 -18.31
C HIS A 139 32.74 -4.40 -16.83
N LEU A 140 31.78 -4.58 -15.92
CA LEU A 140 32.04 -4.66 -14.49
C LEU A 140 32.55 -6.05 -14.10
N ILE A 141 33.60 -6.09 -13.27
CA ILE A 141 34.02 -7.31 -12.56
C ILE A 141 32.93 -7.60 -11.52
N ARG A 142 31.93 -8.39 -11.92
CA ARG A 142 30.78 -8.75 -11.08
C ARG A 142 31.14 -9.91 -10.18
N LEU A 143 31.19 -9.67 -8.87
CA LEU A 143 31.36 -10.74 -7.90
C LEU A 143 30.04 -11.53 -7.78
N PRO A 144 30.09 -12.84 -7.53
CA PRO A 144 28.87 -13.65 -7.38
C PRO A 144 27.99 -13.16 -6.22
N LEU A 145 28.61 -12.66 -5.15
CA LEU A 145 27.91 -12.04 -4.03
C LEU A 145 27.15 -10.77 -4.45
N GLU A 146 27.74 -9.95 -5.32
CA GLU A 146 27.15 -8.71 -5.84
C GLU A 146 25.90 -9.00 -6.64
N MET A 147 25.97 -10.01 -7.50
CA MET A 147 24.83 -10.47 -8.28
C MET A 147 23.71 -10.97 -7.38
N ALA A 148 24.02 -11.73 -6.33
CA ALA A 148 23.04 -12.24 -5.39
C ALA A 148 22.34 -11.10 -4.64
N VAL A 149 23.09 -10.15 -4.07
CA VAL A 149 22.51 -9.07 -3.28
C VAL A 149 21.74 -8.06 -4.14
N HIS A 150 22.22 -7.72 -5.33
CA HIS A 150 21.48 -6.82 -6.23
C HIS A 150 20.22 -7.49 -6.80
N SER A 151 20.30 -8.78 -7.13
CA SER A 151 19.15 -9.54 -7.63
C SER A 151 18.06 -9.68 -6.56
N LEU A 152 18.45 -9.94 -5.31
CA LEU A 152 17.52 -9.98 -4.19
C LEU A 152 16.88 -8.61 -3.93
N LEU A 153 17.68 -7.53 -3.95
CA LEU A 153 17.17 -6.16 -3.81
C LEU A 153 16.18 -5.82 -4.94
N LEU A 154 16.49 -6.21 -6.19
CA LEU A 154 15.61 -6.03 -7.33
C LEU A 154 14.29 -6.81 -7.17
N ALA A 155 14.33 -8.03 -6.66
CA ALA A 155 13.13 -8.82 -6.41
C ALA A 155 12.22 -8.16 -5.36
N PHE A 156 12.79 -7.67 -4.26
CA PHE A 156 12.05 -6.86 -3.28
C PHE A 156 11.46 -5.61 -3.93
N LEU A 157 12.26 -4.85 -4.68
CA LEU A 157 11.82 -3.63 -5.34
C LEU A 157 10.62 -3.85 -6.26
N LEU A 158 10.65 -4.88 -7.11
CA LEU A 158 9.57 -5.17 -8.04
C LEU A 158 8.29 -5.59 -7.32
N ALA A 159 8.41 -6.42 -6.28
CA ALA A 159 7.27 -6.89 -5.52
C ALA A 159 6.63 -5.76 -4.69
N GLU A 160 7.44 -4.93 -4.04
CA GLU A 160 6.98 -3.76 -3.31
C GLU A 160 6.34 -2.72 -4.24
N MET A 161 6.92 -2.48 -5.42
CA MET A 161 6.34 -1.57 -6.41
C MET A 161 4.95 -2.05 -6.87
N ALA A 162 4.77 -3.35 -7.10
CA ALA A 162 3.47 -3.92 -7.43
C ALA A 162 2.47 -3.76 -6.28
N ALA A 163 2.87 -4.08 -5.05
CA ALA A 163 2.01 -3.94 -3.87
C ALA A 163 1.64 -2.47 -3.59
N ALA A 164 2.60 -1.56 -3.66
CA ALA A 164 2.40 -0.12 -3.49
C ALA A 164 1.49 0.47 -4.56
N PHE A 165 1.61 0.02 -5.81
CA PHE A 165 0.70 0.44 -6.88
C PHE A 165 -0.76 0.02 -6.60
N LEU A 166 -0.97 -1.20 -6.12
CA LEU A 166 -2.30 -1.68 -5.72
C LEU A 166 -2.85 -0.89 -4.52
N ALA A 167 -2.02 -0.62 -3.52
CA ALA A 167 -2.38 0.20 -2.37
C ALA A 167 -2.76 1.63 -2.80
N LEU A 168 -1.96 2.28 -3.64
CA LEU A 168 -2.22 3.62 -4.16
C LEU A 168 -3.55 3.70 -4.93
N LYS A 169 -3.81 2.72 -5.80
CA LYS A 169 -5.07 2.62 -6.56
C LYS A 169 -6.28 2.48 -5.64
N THR A 170 -6.13 1.77 -4.52
CA THR A 170 -7.21 1.56 -3.55
C THR A 170 -7.46 2.83 -2.74
N MET A 171 -6.40 3.45 -2.22
CA MET A 171 -6.48 4.71 -1.47
C MET A 171 -7.09 5.83 -2.31
N THR A 172 -6.67 5.98 -3.57
CA THR A 172 -7.19 7.04 -4.46
C THR A 172 -8.70 6.91 -4.70
N LYS A 173 -9.21 5.69 -4.89
CA LYS A 173 -10.64 5.43 -5.05
C LYS A 173 -11.43 5.83 -3.81
N GLN A 174 -10.88 5.57 -2.62
CA GLN A 174 -11.51 5.92 -1.36
C GLN A 174 -11.53 7.41 -1.11
N LEU A 175 -10.42 8.11 -1.39
CA LEU A 175 -10.37 9.57 -1.33
C LEU A 175 -11.47 10.17 -2.21
N VAL A 176 -11.58 9.72 -3.45
CA VAL A 176 -12.61 10.18 -4.40
C VAL A 176 -14.02 9.91 -3.87
N ALA A 177 -14.29 8.71 -3.34
CA ALA A 177 -15.59 8.38 -2.75
C ALA A 177 -15.93 9.30 -1.56
N GLN A 178 -14.97 9.59 -0.69
CA GLN A 178 -15.15 10.52 0.43
C GLN A 178 -15.42 11.95 -0.05
N PHE A 179 -14.73 12.41 -1.09
CA PHE A 179 -14.99 13.72 -1.70
C PHE A 179 -16.42 13.81 -2.25
N TYR A 180 -16.88 12.78 -2.97
CA TYR A 180 -18.26 12.74 -3.46
C TYR A 180 -19.29 12.76 -2.33
N LEU A 181 -19.08 11.98 -1.26
CA LEU A 181 -19.98 11.98 -0.11
C LEU A 181 -20.01 13.34 0.62
N ARG A 182 -18.86 14.03 0.72
CA ARG A 182 -18.80 15.38 1.28
C ARG A 182 -19.58 16.38 0.43
N GLN A 183 -19.42 16.35 -0.88
CA GLN A 183 -20.19 17.21 -1.79
C GLN A 183 -21.70 16.96 -1.71
N LEU A 184 -22.13 15.70 -1.62
CA LEU A 184 -23.55 15.36 -1.43
C LEU A 184 -24.10 15.87 -0.10
N LYS A 185 -23.32 15.76 1.00
CA LYS A 185 -23.72 16.26 2.32
C LYS A 185 -23.78 17.80 2.40
N GLU A 186 -22.93 18.48 1.65
CA GLU A 186 -22.95 19.95 1.53
C GLU A 186 -24.11 20.42 0.64
N GLY A 187 -24.33 19.77 -0.51
CA GLY A 187 -25.47 20.06 -1.38
C GLY A 187 -26.84 19.75 -0.75
N GLY A 188 -26.95 18.68 0.05
CA GLY A 188 -28.17 18.31 0.77
C GLY A 188 -28.52 19.23 1.95
N ARG A 189 -27.56 20.00 2.48
CA ARG A 189 -27.83 21.01 3.53
C ARG A 189 -28.33 22.34 2.98
N GLY A 190 -28.41 22.49 1.65
CA GLY A 190 -28.86 23.71 0.97
C GLY A 190 -30.38 23.82 0.71
N TRP A 191 -31.22 22.87 1.16
CA TRP A 191 -32.68 22.93 0.94
C TRP A 191 -33.43 23.23 2.25
N PRO A 192 -33.72 24.50 2.60
CA PRO A 192 -34.71 24.81 3.62
C PRO A 192 -36.10 24.60 3.00
N GLY A 193 -36.58 23.37 3.03
CA GLY A 193 -37.87 22.97 2.47
C GLY A 193 -38.87 22.56 3.54
N GLN A 194 -39.51 23.55 4.16
CA GLN A 194 -40.94 23.53 4.50
C GLN A 194 -41.41 22.60 5.65
N GLY A 195 -41.81 23.23 6.76
CA GLY A 195 -42.93 22.78 7.61
C GLY A 195 -43.65 24.04 8.10
N GLY A 196 -44.97 24.20 8.07
CA GLY A 196 -46.07 23.30 7.74
C GLY A 196 -47.29 23.77 8.53
N ARG A 197 -48.36 24.19 7.83
CA ARG A 197 -49.77 24.31 8.26
C ARG A 197 -50.14 25.24 9.44
N GLY A 198 -50.93 26.25 9.10
CA GLY A 198 -52.39 26.15 9.29
C GLY A 198 -52.98 26.70 10.59
N SER A 199 -53.87 27.68 10.41
CA SER A 199 -55.01 28.01 11.28
C SER A 199 -54.73 28.78 12.58
N GLN A 200 -54.87 30.10 12.52
CA GLN A 200 -55.47 30.87 13.60
C GLN A 200 -56.53 31.80 13.00
N ALA A 201 -57.78 31.41 13.24
CA ALA A 201 -58.95 32.23 13.04
C ALA A 201 -58.98 33.38 14.06
N ALA A 202 -59.56 34.51 13.63
CA ALA A 202 -60.33 35.48 14.39
C ALA A 202 -59.77 36.01 15.73
N LYS A 203 -59.49 37.32 15.76
CA LYS A 203 -60.01 38.32 16.73
C LYS A 203 -59.42 39.71 16.38
N GLU A 204 -60.26 40.59 15.86
CA GLU A 204 -60.78 41.79 16.56
C GLU A 204 -59.76 42.94 16.63
N GLY A 205 -60.12 44.07 16.02
CA GLY A 205 -59.37 45.33 16.03
C GLY A 205 -59.61 46.13 14.76
#